data_AF-A0AAU9J3I2-F1
#
_entry.id   AF-A0AAU9J3I2-F1
#
_cell.length_a   1.000
_cell.length_b   1.000
_cell.length_c   1.000
_cell.angle_alpha   90.00
_cell.angle_beta   90.00
_cell.angle_gamma   90.00
#
_symmetry.space_group_name_H-M   'P 1'
#
loop_
_entity.id
_entity.type
_entity.pdbx_description
1 polymer ?
#
loop_
_entity_poly.entity_id
_entity_poly.type
_entity_poly.pdbx_seq_one_letter_code
_entity_poly.pdbx_strand_id
1 'polypeptide(L)'
;MVDKGHNFISKDTDSVFKSSCPCSFESKIKKPSESTSSTKIEDIKNHKSQVLASDKKRNKKSKNELINELNELKKLAIYDEALEEAIRREKEAAKGQTVDVVMSIHYNTSYGERLIILGGHELIGNWRSDKAVSLEWTPGSIWKTTISLDQKSKDIEYKYAVVRGHYVKWEGGDNRILKLTDAIQFGNKLLLNKLEVWRK
;
A
#
# COMPACT_ATOMS: atom_id res chain seq x y z
N MET A 1 21.20 59.70 8.25
CA MET A 1 22.19 60.23 7.30
C MET A 1 22.34 59.19 6.18
N VAL A 2 21.93 59.58 4.96
CA VAL A 2 22.22 58.99 3.62
C VAL A 2 22.05 57.46 3.49
N ASP A 3 20.97 56.90 2.93
CA ASP A 3 20.34 57.06 1.59
C ASP A 3 21.29 56.94 0.40
N LYS A 4 21.21 55.82 -0.36
CA LYS A 4 21.11 55.65 -1.83
C LYS A 4 20.62 54.19 -2.07
N GLY A 5 19.47 53.87 -2.68
CA GLY A 5 18.96 54.26 -4.00
C GLY A 5 19.63 53.35 -5.06
N HIS A 6 18.97 52.58 -5.93
CA HIS A 6 17.80 52.81 -6.80
C HIS A 6 17.29 51.43 -7.31
N ASN A 7 15.98 51.17 -7.49
CA ASN A 7 15.12 51.49 -8.66
C ASN A 7 15.72 50.95 -9.99
N PHE A 8 15.03 50.29 -10.94
CA PHE A 8 13.64 50.24 -11.43
C PHE A 8 13.65 49.02 -12.42
N ILE A 9 12.57 48.39 -12.88
CA ILE A 9 11.67 48.84 -13.95
C ILE A 9 10.54 47.79 -14.05
N SER A 10 9.30 48.25 -13.84
CA SER A 10 8.08 47.65 -14.38
C SER A 10 8.00 47.92 -15.89
N LYS A 11 7.52 46.97 -16.69
CA LYS A 11 6.81 47.26 -17.95
C LYS A 11 5.77 46.19 -18.25
N ASP A 12 4.52 46.54 -17.97
CA ASP A 12 3.40 46.19 -18.82
C ASP A 12 3.67 46.72 -20.24
N THR A 13 3.28 45.93 -21.25
CA THR A 13 3.02 46.47 -22.59
C THR A 13 1.77 45.80 -23.17
N ASP A 14 0.69 46.58 -23.20
CA ASP A 14 -0.46 46.39 -24.07
C ASP A 14 -0.08 46.52 -25.55
N SER A 15 -0.73 45.72 -26.41
CA SER A 15 -0.84 45.90 -27.87
C SER A 15 -1.73 44.77 -28.42
N VAL A 16 -3.05 44.87 -28.35
CA VAL A 16 -3.94 45.45 -29.39
C VAL A 16 -3.44 45.20 -30.82
N PHE A 17 -4.06 44.24 -31.51
CA PHE A 17 -4.19 44.28 -32.98
C PHE A 17 -5.67 44.30 -33.37
N LYS A 18 -6.02 45.39 -34.04
CA LYS A 18 -7.32 45.68 -34.67
C LYS A 18 -7.45 44.89 -35.98
N SER A 19 -8.69 44.50 -36.30
CA SER A 19 -9.26 44.65 -37.66
C SER A 19 -10.79 44.66 -37.49
N SER A 20 -11.48 45.79 -37.74
CA SER A 20 -11.95 46.26 -39.05
C SER A 20 -13.05 45.32 -39.57
N CYS A 21 -14.32 45.69 -39.76
CA CYS A 21 -14.84 46.90 -40.40
C CYS A 21 -16.40 46.96 -40.24
N PRO A 22 -17.16 47.88 -40.87
CA PRO A 22 -18.12 48.78 -40.22
C PRO A 22 -19.59 48.48 -40.63
N CYS A 23 -20.62 49.09 -40.06
CA CYS A 23 -21.17 50.34 -40.56
C CYS A 23 -22.26 50.90 -39.63
N SER A 24 -22.15 52.20 -39.43
CA SER A 24 -23.07 53.17 -38.83
C SER A 24 -24.44 53.25 -39.50
N PHE A 25 -25.52 53.49 -38.74
CA PHE A 25 -26.42 54.61 -39.00
C PHE A 25 -27.35 54.92 -37.80
N GLU A 26 -27.90 56.13 -37.84
CA GLU A 26 -28.20 57.03 -36.74
C GLU A 26 -29.60 56.94 -36.09
N SER A 27 -29.59 57.29 -34.80
CA SER A 27 -30.46 58.26 -34.11
C SER A 27 -31.96 57.98 -33.82
N LYS A 28 -32.20 57.97 -32.50
CA LYS A 28 -33.16 58.79 -31.72
C LYS A 28 -34.68 58.53 -31.78
N ILE A 29 -35.12 57.96 -30.64
CA ILE A 29 -36.19 58.40 -29.72
C ILE A 29 -37.65 58.02 -30.05
N LYS A 30 -38.24 57.16 -29.19
CA LYS A 30 -39.45 57.51 -28.42
C LYS A 30 -39.62 56.64 -27.16
N LYS A 31 -40.05 57.30 -26.08
CA LYS A 31 -40.35 56.78 -24.73
C LYS A 31 -41.67 55.94 -24.72
N PRO A 32 -41.97 55.23 -23.61
CA PRO A 32 -42.60 53.92 -23.59
C PRO A 32 -44.13 53.99 -23.62
N SER A 33 -44.76 52.92 -24.12
CA SER A 33 -46.16 52.62 -23.82
C SER A 33 -46.33 51.11 -23.62
N GLU A 34 -47.17 50.80 -22.65
CA GLU A 34 -47.43 49.51 -22.02
C GLU A 34 -47.94 48.42 -22.96
N SER A 35 -47.99 47.20 -22.40
CA SER A 35 -48.43 45.92 -22.99
C SER A 35 -47.37 45.32 -23.92
N THR A 36 -46.90 44.08 -23.76
CA THR A 36 -47.56 42.86 -23.32
C THR A 36 -46.55 41.95 -22.64
N SER A 37 -46.88 41.52 -21.42
CA SER A 37 -46.16 40.56 -20.58
C SER A 37 -46.19 39.11 -21.10
N SER A 38 -46.38 38.85 -22.40
CA SER A 38 -46.60 37.48 -22.91
C SER A 38 -45.39 36.86 -23.60
N THR A 39 -44.59 37.59 -24.38
CA THR A 39 -43.55 36.97 -25.24
C THR A 39 -42.28 36.52 -24.52
N LYS A 40 -41.82 37.20 -23.46
CA LYS A 40 -40.62 36.77 -22.70
C LYS A 40 -40.82 35.49 -21.89
N ILE A 41 -42.05 35.19 -21.48
CA ILE A 41 -42.37 33.96 -20.75
C ILE A 41 -42.51 32.78 -21.71
N GLU A 42 -43.04 33.02 -22.92
CA GLU A 42 -43.06 32.05 -24.02
C GLU A 42 -41.63 31.59 -24.39
N ASP A 43 -40.68 32.53 -24.52
CA ASP A 43 -39.30 32.22 -24.92
C ASP A 43 -38.52 31.42 -23.85
N ILE A 44 -38.72 31.73 -22.56
CA ILE A 44 -38.13 30.96 -21.45
C ILE A 44 -38.76 29.57 -21.34
N LYS A 45 -40.07 29.45 -21.57
CA LYS A 45 -40.75 28.15 -21.63
C LYS A 45 -40.23 27.31 -22.80
N ASN A 46 -40.00 27.91 -23.96
CA ASN A 46 -39.51 27.20 -25.15
C ASN A 46 -38.05 26.75 -24.97
N HIS A 47 -37.20 27.59 -24.34
CA HIS A 47 -35.82 27.24 -24.06
C HIS A 47 -35.70 26.15 -22.98
N LYS A 48 -36.56 26.18 -21.94
CA LYS A 48 -36.63 25.11 -20.92
C LYS A 48 -37.16 23.80 -21.52
N SER A 49 -38.08 23.88 -22.48
CA SER A 49 -38.60 22.71 -23.21
C SER A 49 -37.54 22.08 -24.12
N GLN A 50 -36.68 22.88 -24.74
CA GLN A 50 -35.58 22.40 -25.59
C GLN A 50 -34.39 21.86 -24.80
N VAL A 51 -34.03 22.47 -23.65
CA VAL A 51 -32.95 21.98 -22.77
C VAL A 51 -33.37 20.67 -22.07
N LEU A 52 -34.63 20.55 -21.64
CA LEU A 52 -35.20 19.29 -21.12
C LEU A 52 -35.37 18.21 -22.20
N ALA A 53 -35.36 18.59 -23.48
CA ALA A 53 -35.43 17.66 -24.62
C ALA A 53 -34.05 17.18 -25.07
N SER A 54 -32.99 17.99 -24.93
CA SER A 54 -31.61 17.58 -25.25
C SER A 54 -30.98 16.67 -24.19
N ASP A 55 -31.39 16.77 -22.92
CA ASP A 55 -30.96 15.85 -21.85
C ASP A 55 -31.65 14.48 -21.88
N LYS A 56 -32.54 14.25 -22.85
CA LYS A 56 -33.36 13.04 -22.98
C LYS A 56 -33.02 12.15 -24.18
N LYS A 57 -31.78 12.19 -24.68
CA LYS A 57 -31.20 10.98 -25.31
C LYS A 57 -30.54 10.08 -24.26
N ARG A 58 -31.26 9.80 -23.17
CA ARG A 58 -31.00 8.56 -22.42
C ARG A 58 -31.52 7.43 -23.29
N ASN A 59 -30.62 6.69 -23.92
CA ASN A 59 -30.95 5.44 -24.60
C ASN A 59 -31.67 4.56 -23.58
N LYS A 60 -33.01 4.48 -23.68
CA LYS A 60 -33.85 3.85 -22.68
C LYS A 60 -33.82 2.36 -23.00
N LYS A 61 -32.73 1.71 -22.56
CA LYS A 61 -32.54 0.27 -22.72
C LYS A 61 -33.83 -0.44 -22.32
N SER A 62 -34.26 -1.35 -23.19
CA SER A 62 -35.46 -2.16 -22.94
C SER A 62 -35.29 -2.87 -21.59
N LYS A 63 -36.38 -3.06 -20.85
CA LYS A 63 -36.36 -3.83 -19.60
C LYS A 63 -35.65 -5.18 -19.79
N ASN A 64 -35.79 -5.79 -20.96
CA ASN A 64 -35.15 -7.05 -21.32
C ASN A 64 -33.63 -6.90 -21.53
N GLU A 65 -33.16 -5.79 -22.10
CA GLU A 65 -31.71 -5.50 -22.22
C GLU A 65 -31.08 -5.26 -20.85
N LEU A 66 -31.77 -4.53 -19.96
CA LEU A 66 -31.30 -4.30 -18.60
C LEU A 66 -31.22 -5.59 -17.79
N ILE A 67 -32.16 -6.52 -17.99
CA ILE A 67 -32.13 -7.85 -17.36
C ILE A 67 -30.97 -8.67 -17.91
N ASN A 68 -30.72 -8.66 -19.21
CA ASN A 68 -29.60 -9.38 -19.82
C ASN A 68 -28.25 -8.83 -19.36
N GLU A 69 -28.10 -7.50 -19.32
CA GLU A 69 -26.89 -6.85 -18.82
C GLU A 69 -26.69 -7.11 -17.33
N LEU A 70 -27.75 -7.12 -16.53
CA LEU A 70 -27.69 -7.52 -15.12
C LEU A 70 -27.29 -9.00 -14.97
N ASN A 71 -27.74 -9.89 -15.85
CA ASN A 71 -27.37 -11.31 -15.81
C ASN A 71 -25.91 -11.52 -16.20
N GLU A 72 -25.42 -10.81 -17.22
CA GLU A 72 -23.99 -10.85 -17.58
C GLU A 72 -23.11 -10.23 -16.49
N LEU A 73 -23.52 -9.12 -15.89
CA LEU A 73 -22.80 -8.54 -14.75
C LEU A 73 -22.80 -9.47 -13.53
N LYS A 74 -23.93 -10.12 -13.23
CA LYS A 74 -24.00 -11.13 -12.16
C LYS A 74 -23.09 -12.31 -12.46
N LYS A 75 -23.06 -12.78 -13.72
CA LYS A 75 -22.21 -13.87 -14.17
C LYS A 75 -20.73 -13.51 -14.04
N LEU A 76 -20.33 -12.30 -14.43
CA LEU A 76 -18.97 -11.79 -14.24
C LEU A 76 -18.57 -11.71 -12.76
N ALA A 77 -19.44 -11.17 -11.91
CA ALA A 77 -19.17 -11.12 -10.46
C ALA A 77 -18.98 -12.51 -9.84
N ILE A 78 -19.79 -13.49 -10.27
CA ILE A 78 -19.64 -14.89 -9.84
C ILE A 78 -18.29 -15.46 -10.27
N TYR A 79 -17.81 -15.15 -11.49
CA TYR A 79 -16.51 -15.61 -11.96
C TYR A 79 -15.34 -14.97 -11.22
N ASP A 80 -15.39 -13.66 -10.96
CA ASP A 80 -14.35 -12.96 -10.21
C ASP A 80 -14.23 -13.54 -8.79
N GLU A 81 -15.36 -13.74 -8.10
CA GLU A 81 -15.39 -14.36 -6.78
C GLU A 81 -14.84 -15.80 -6.81
N ALA A 82 -15.26 -16.60 -7.78
CA ALA A 82 -14.78 -17.97 -7.94
C ALA A 82 -13.27 -18.02 -8.27
N LEU A 83 -12.76 -17.07 -9.06
CA LEU A 83 -11.35 -16.96 -9.41
C LEU A 83 -10.51 -16.57 -8.18
N GLU A 84 -10.94 -15.58 -7.42
CA GLU A 84 -10.27 -15.18 -6.18
C GLU A 84 -10.23 -16.33 -5.17
N GLU A 85 -11.33 -17.07 -5.04
CA GLU A 85 -11.42 -18.25 -4.19
C GLU A 85 -10.49 -19.38 -4.66
N ALA A 86 -10.40 -19.64 -5.96
CA ALA A 86 -9.47 -20.63 -6.53
C ALA A 86 -8.01 -20.23 -6.28
N ILE A 87 -7.65 -18.96 -6.56
CA ILE A 87 -6.31 -18.42 -6.28
C ILE A 87 -5.97 -18.56 -4.79
N ARG A 88 -6.93 -18.32 -3.89
CA ARG A 88 -6.72 -18.48 -2.45
C ARG A 88 -6.39 -19.92 -2.09
N ARG A 89 -7.18 -20.89 -2.59
CA ARG A 89 -6.94 -22.32 -2.33
C ARG A 89 -5.61 -22.80 -2.88
N GLU A 90 -5.22 -22.34 -4.06
CA GLU A 90 -3.90 -22.66 -4.62
C GLU A 90 -2.77 -22.09 -3.75
N LYS A 91 -2.89 -20.85 -3.26
CA LYS A 91 -1.92 -20.25 -2.32
C LYS A 91 -1.86 -20.99 -0.99
N GLU A 92 -3.00 -21.40 -0.45
CA GLU A 92 -3.09 -22.16 0.80
C GLU A 92 -2.54 -23.58 0.64
N ALA A 93 -2.82 -24.26 -0.47
CA ALA A 93 -2.25 -25.56 -0.80
C ALA A 93 -0.73 -25.46 -1.08
N ALA A 94 -0.27 -24.31 -1.58
CA ALA A 94 1.15 -24.03 -1.76
C ALA A 94 1.87 -23.72 -0.44
N LYS A 95 1.17 -23.28 0.61
CA LYS A 95 1.75 -23.18 1.96
C LYS A 95 2.05 -24.59 2.46
N GLY A 96 3.33 -24.95 2.45
CA GLY A 96 3.79 -26.26 2.88
C GLY A 96 3.58 -26.48 4.39
N GLN A 97 3.87 -27.71 4.84
CA GLN A 97 3.96 -27.99 6.26
C GLN A 97 5.12 -27.16 6.87
N THR A 98 4.87 -26.55 8.02
CA THR A 98 5.86 -25.74 8.74
C THR A 98 6.44 -26.50 9.93
N VAL A 99 7.64 -26.10 10.33
CA VAL A 99 8.43 -26.64 11.46
C VAL A 99 8.69 -25.51 12.44
N ASP A 100 8.27 -25.69 13.68
CA ASP A 100 8.55 -24.71 14.74
C ASP A 100 9.91 -25.07 15.38
N VAL A 101 10.90 -24.20 15.18
CA VAL A 101 12.24 -24.37 15.73
C VAL A 101 12.39 -23.49 16.95
N VAL A 102 12.58 -24.11 18.12
CA VAL A 102 12.87 -23.42 19.38
C VAL A 102 14.37 -23.35 19.57
N MET A 103 14.91 -22.15 19.43
CA MET A 103 16.33 -21.88 19.63
C MET A 103 16.53 -21.31 21.03
N SER A 104 17.31 -22.01 21.84
CA SER A 104 17.60 -21.64 23.22
C SER A 104 19.10 -21.53 23.43
N ILE A 105 19.56 -20.52 24.18
CA ILE A 105 20.97 -20.36 24.52
C ILE A 105 21.13 -19.86 25.95
N HIS A 106 22.09 -20.43 26.68
CA HIS A 106 22.47 -19.91 27.98
C HIS A 106 23.47 -18.74 27.82
N TYR A 107 23.08 -17.55 28.28
CA TYR A 107 23.93 -16.35 28.25
C TYR A 107 23.57 -15.33 29.34
N ASN A 108 24.57 -14.86 30.06
CA ASN A 108 24.42 -13.78 31.05
C ASN A 108 24.62 -12.42 30.36
N THR A 109 23.54 -11.65 30.24
CA THR A 109 23.57 -10.27 29.73
C THR A 109 23.73 -9.26 30.86
N SER A 110 24.31 -8.11 30.52
CA SER A 110 24.29 -6.90 31.35
C SER A 110 23.07 -6.04 31.05
N TYR A 111 22.76 -5.08 31.91
CA TYR A 111 21.68 -4.13 31.69
C TYR A 111 21.86 -3.36 30.36
N GLY A 112 20.78 -3.27 29.58
CA GLY A 112 20.77 -2.63 28.27
C GLY A 112 21.31 -3.49 27.11
N GLU A 113 21.71 -4.73 27.38
CA GLU A 113 22.05 -5.70 26.35
C GLU A 113 20.80 -6.49 25.90
N ARG A 114 20.76 -6.81 24.61
CA ARG A 114 19.76 -7.71 24.03
C ARG A 114 20.46 -8.82 23.28
N LEU A 115 19.98 -10.05 23.45
CA LEU A 115 20.45 -11.18 22.66
C LEU A 115 19.61 -11.31 21.40
N ILE A 116 20.28 -11.44 20.26
CA ILE A 116 19.65 -11.61 18.95
C ILE A 116 20.21 -12.84 18.24
N ILE A 117 19.43 -13.36 17.31
CA ILE A 117 19.86 -14.35 16.33
C ILE A 117 19.67 -13.79 14.93
N LEU A 118 20.68 -14.00 14.10
CA LEU A 118 20.65 -13.65 12.68
C LEU A 118 21.41 -14.66 11.86
N GLY A 119 21.09 -14.73 10.57
CA GLY A 119 21.69 -15.70 9.68
C GLY A 119 21.29 -15.51 8.23
N GLY A 120 21.65 -16.46 7.37
CA GLY A 120 21.46 -16.36 5.92
C GLY A 120 20.02 -16.48 5.42
N HIS A 121 19.06 -16.77 6.31
CA HIS A 121 17.66 -16.88 5.96
C HIS A 121 16.91 -15.56 6.20
N GLU A 122 15.93 -15.25 5.36
CA GLU A 122 15.18 -13.98 5.43
C GLU A 122 14.43 -13.79 6.75
N LEU A 123 13.87 -14.87 7.31
CA LEU A 123 13.20 -14.88 8.61
C LEU A 123 14.12 -14.55 9.80
N ILE A 124 15.44 -14.66 9.63
CA ILE A 124 16.45 -14.26 10.62
C ILE A 124 17.32 -13.11 10.10
N GLY A 125 16.78 -12.31 9.19
CA GLY A 125 17.31 -11.01 8.83
C GLY A 125 18.40 -10.98 7.75
N ASN A 126 18.77 -12.13 7.15
CA ASN A 126 19.79 -12.23 6.11
C ASN A 126 21.10 -11.50 6.50
N TRP A 127 21.65 -11.87 7.66
CA TRP A 127 22.85 -11.28 8.27
C TRP A 127 22.78 -9.79 8.62
N ARG A 128 21.59 -9.19 8.64
CA ARG A 128 21.40 -7.80 9.05
C ARG A 128 20.84 -7.70 10.47
N SER A 129 21.52 -6.93 11.33
CA SER A 129 21.14 -6.76 12.74
C SER A 129 19.82 -6.01 12.93
N ASP A 130 19.43 -5.14 11.99
CA ASP A 130 18.15 -4.42 12.01
C ASP A 130 16.94 -5.32 11.72
N LYS A 131 17.17 -6.47 11.09
CA LYS A 131 16.17 -7.49 10.78
C LYS A 131 16.34 -8.77 11.60
N ALA A 132 17.26 -8.77 12.57
CA ALA A 132 17.53 -9.91 13.41
C ALA A 132 16.36 -10.22 14.35
N VAL A 133 16.23 -11.48 14.73
CA VAL A 133 15.21 -11.91 15.69
C VAL A 133 15.75 -11.71 17.09
N SER A 134 15.04 -10.95 17.92
CA SER A 134 15.37 -10.81 19.34
C SER A 134 14.94 -12.05 20.11
N LEU A 135 15.76 -12.48 21.06
CA LEU A 135 15.42 -13.55 21.98
C LEU A 135 14.77 -13.00 23.24
N GLU A 136 13.91 -13.79 23.85
CA GLU A 136 13.28 -13.51 25.13
C GLU A 136 14.06 -14.16 26.26
N TRP A 137 14.28 -13.42 27.34
CA TRP A 137 14.93 -13.96 28.53
C TRP A 137 13.96 -14.84 29.31
N THR A 138 14.46 -15.95 29.82
CA THR A 138 13.74 -16.85 30.74
C THR A 138 14.60 -17.15 31.97
N PRO A 139 13.99 -17.57 33.11
CA PRO A 139 14.72 -17.90 34.33
C PRO A 139 15.88 -18.86 34.09
N GLY A 140 16.99 -18.63 34.80
CA GLY A 140 18.23 -19.40 34.62
C GLY A 140 19.13 -18.90 33.49
N SER A 141 18.99 -17.64 33.07
CA SER A 141 19.80 -17.02 32.01
C SER A 141 19.71 -17.75 30.66
N ILE A 142 18.55 -18.35 30.40
CA ILE A 142 18.26 -19.01 29.13
C ILE A 142 17.47 -18.02 28.28
N TRP A 143 17.99 -17.72 27.10
CA TRP A 143 17.35 -16.90 26.10
C TRP A 143 16.70 -17.79 25.06
N LYS A 144 15.47 -17.48 24.64
CA LYS A 144 14.70 -18.33 23.72
C LYS A 144 14.01 -17.54 22.63
N THR A 145 13.85 -18.16 21.47
CA THR A 145 12.95 -17.70 20.42
C THR A 145 12.41 -18.90 19.64
N THR A 146 11.25 -18.73 19.02
CA THR A 146 10.63 -19.75 18.16
C THR A 146 10.51 -19.20 16.75
N ILE A 147 10.97 -19.97 15.76
CA ILE A 147 10.88 -19.61 14.34
C ILE A 147 10.14 -20.70 13.59
N SER A 148 9.10 -20.33 12.87
CA SER A 148 8.38 -21.24 11.97
C SER A 148 9.05 -21.22 10.60
N LEU A 149 9.61 -22.35 10.20
CA LEU A 149 10.27 -22.55 8.90
C LEU A 149 9.43 -23.47 8.03
N ASP A 150 9.51 -23.33 6.71
CA ASP A 150 8.94 -24.35 5.82
C ASP A 150 9.73 -25.65 5.98
N GLN A 151 9.05 -26.80 6.01
CA GLN A 151 9.72 -28.11 6.13
C GLN A 151 10.70 -28.41 4.98
N LYS A 152 10.51 -27.74 3.84
CA LYS A 152 11.39 -27.82 2.66
C LYS A 152 12.56 -26.82 2.70
N SER A 153 12.69 -26.03 3.77
CA SER A 153 13.79 -25.09 3.91
C SER A 153 15.12 -25.84 3.90
N LYS A 154 16.10 -25.26 3.22
CA LYS A 154 17.48 -25.77 3.24
C LYS A 154 18.12 -25.53 4.61
N ASP A 155 19.27 -26.13 4.84
CA ASP A 155 20.12 -25.82 5.98
C ASP A 155 20.36 -24.31 6.09
N ILE A 156 20.22 -23.78 7.31
CA ILE A 156 20.33 -22.35 7.57
C ILE A 156 21.58 -22.09 8.40
N GLU A 157 22.44 -21.21 7.90
CA GLU A 157 23.54 -20.67 8.70
C GLU A 157 23.06 -19.52 9.59
N TYR A 158 23.53 -19.50 10.84
CA TYR A 158 23.19 -18.47 11.81
C TYR A 158 24.29 -18.23 12.85
N LYS A 159 24.18 -17.12 13.57
CA LYS A 159 24.92 -16.81 14.80
C LYS A 159 24.05 -16.09 15.81
N TYR A 160 24.44 -16.23 17.08
CA TYR A 160 24.02 -15.30 18.13
C TYR A 160 24.90 -14.05 18.14
N ALA A 161 24.27 -12.93 18.50
CA ALA A 161 24.97 -11.70 18.82
C ALA A 161 24.30 -10.99 20.01
N VAL A 162 25.10 -10.23 20.74
CA VAL A 162 24.64 -9.32 21.79
C VAL A 162 24.67 -7.90 21.25
N VAL A 163 23.56 -7.18 21.38
CA VAL A 163 23.44 -5.79 20.94
C VAL A 163 23.32 -4.87 22.14
N ARG A 164 24.05 -3.76 22.11
CA ARG A 164 23.92 -2.65 23.06
C ARG A 164 24.02 -1.33 22.31
N GLY A 165 22.89 -0.64 22.13
CA GLY A 165 22.82 0.53 21.25
C GLY A 165 23.21 0.16 19.82
N HIS A 166 24.27 0.80 19.30
CA HIS A 166 24.83 0.51 17.97
C HIS A 166 25.93 -0.55 17.96
N TYR A 167 26.35 -1.02 19.14
CA TYR A 167 27.41 -2.03 19.25
C TYR A 167 26.83 -3.44 19.13
N VAL A 168 27.48 -4.28 18.31
CA VAL A 168 27.13 -5.68 18.07
C VAL A 168 28.33 -6.57 18.39
N LYS A 169 28.17 -7.46 19.36
CA LYS A 169 29.16 -8.48 19.72
C LYS A 169 28.69 -9.85 19.24
N TRP A 170 29.39 -10.41 18.26
CA TRP A 170 29.12 -11.75 17.76
C TRP A 170 29.67 -12.83 18.69
N GLU A 171 29.04 -14.00 18.68
CA GLU A 171 29.68 -15.19 19.23
C GLU A 171 30.94 -15.56 18.43
N GLY A 172 31.88 -16.25 19.06
CA GLY A 172 33.11 -16.75 18.42
C GLY A 172 32.88 -17.97 17.51
N GLY A 173 33.95 -18.41 16.85
CA GLY A 173 33.97 -19.57 15.96
C GLY A 173 33.15 -19.42 14.67
N ASP A 174 33.03 -20.52 13.92
CA ASP A 174 32.27 -20.57 12.67
C ASP A 174 30.76 -20.41 12.87
N ASN A 175 30.06 -20.10 11.78
CA ASN A 175 28.59 -20.06 11.74
C ASN A 175 28.01 -21.41 12.18
N ARG A 176 26.91 -21.35 12.93
CA ARG A 176 26.13 -22.54 13.29
C ARG A 176 25.27 -22.93 12.10
N ILE A 177 25.03 -24.24 11.95
CA ILE A 177 24.11 -24.76 10.94
C ILE A 177 22.87 -25.34 11.64
N LEU A 178 21.70 -24.89 11.19
CA LEU A 178 20.41 -25.41 11.58
C LEU A 178 19.95 -26.42 10.52
N LYS A 179 19.78 -27.68 10.93
CA LYS A 179 19.30 -28.76 10.07
C LYS A 179 17.91 -29.17 10.52
N LEU A 180 16.93 -29.07 9.63
CA LEU A 180 15.56 -29.47 9.93
C LEU A 180 15.39 -31.00 10.06
N THR A 181 16.37 -31.77 9.57
CA THR A 181 16.40 -33.24 9.71
C THR A 181 16.43 -33.71 11.16
N ASP A 182 16.88 -32.86 12.08
CA ASP A 182 17.03 -33.20 13.50
C ASP A 182 15.74 -32.93 14.30
N ALA A 183 14.69 -32.40 13.65
CA ALA A 183 13.43 -32.06 14.29
C ALA A 183 12.59 -33.32 14.61
N ILE A 184 11.87 -33.28 15.74
CA ILE A 184 11.01 -34.37 16.20
C ILE A 184 9.55 -34.05 15.87
N GLN A 185 8.79 -35.02 15.36
CA GLN A 185 7.36 -34.85 15.12
C GLN A 185 6.59 -34.72 16.44
N PHE A 186 5.82 -33.65 16.56
CA PHE A 186 4.92 -33.36 17.66
C PHE A 186 3.54 -32.97 17.11
N GLY A 187 2.63 -33.95 17.06
CA GLY A 187 1.32 -33.77 16.44
C GLY A 187 1.44 -33.54 14.93
N ASN A 188 0.92 -32.42 14.43
CA ASN A 188 1.02 -31.99 13.03
C ASN A 188 2.23 -31.07 12.74
N LYS A 189 3.04 -30.77 13.75
CA LYS A 189 4.23 -29.91 13.65
C LYS A 189 5.50 -30.70 13.90
N LEU A 190 6.61 -30.19 13.38
CA LEU A 190 7.95 -30.61 13.79
C LEU A 190 8.46 -29.61 14.84
N LEU A 191 9.12 -30.12 15.88
CA LEU A 191 9.73 -29.34 16.94
C LEU A 191 11.24 -29.65 17.00
N LEU A 192 12.06 -28.62 16.89
CA LEU A 192 13.49 -28.70 17.13
C LEU A 192 13.84 -27.81 18.32
N ASN A 193 14.10 -28.41 19.48
CA ASN A 193 14.52 -27.68 20.67
C ASN A 193 16.02 -27.86 20.88
N LYS A 194 16.78 -26.77 20.66
CA LYS A 194 18.23 -26.79 20.79
C LYS A 194 18.63 -25.85 21.91
N LEU A 195 19.17 -26.40 23.01
CA LEU A 195 19.84 -25.61 24.05
C LEU A 195 21.33 -25.51 23.73
N GLU A 196 21.80 -24.30 23.52
CA GLU A 196 23.16 -24.01 23.09
C GLU A 196 23.94 -23.21 24.14
N VAL A 197 25.26 -23.24 24.00
CA VAL A 197 26.21 -22.50 24.84
C VAL A 197 26.96 -21.50 23.97
N TRP A 198 27.17 -20.29 24.51
CA TRP A 198 27.92 -19.23 23.84
C TRP A 198 29.35 -19.65 23.49
N ARG A 199 29.75 -19.44 22.24
CA ARG A 199 31.12 -19.68 21.77
C ARG A 199 31.96 -18.42 22.00
N LYS A 200 33.09 -18.55 22.69
CA LYS A 200 34.03 -17.47 22.94
C LYS A 200 34.98 -17.28 21.77
#